data_AF-A0A4Y8S993-F1
#
_entry.id   AF-A0A4Y8S993-F1
#
_cell.length_a   1.000
_cell.length_b   1.000
_cell.length_c   1.000
_cell.angle_alpha   90.00
_cell.angle_beta   90.00
_cell.angle_gamma   90.00
#
_symmetry.space_group_name_H-M   'P 1'
#
loop_
_entity.id
_entity.type
_entity.pdbx_description
1 polymer ?
#
loop_
_entity_poly.entity_id
_entity_poly.type
_entity_poly.pdbx_seq_one_letter_code
_entity_poly.pdbx_strand_id
1 'polypeptide(L)'
;MAKFKPVTLKPILPKKDERPVDVYFNRLDASHRNPSNRLLHFICVPLMLFSALGIAWAIPFPYLKFLGTYNGMFNWGSFLIAFCVYYTLKLSPILSYTMLLVLFALSYGVSRLAALELAGGPPMIWVCTFTMALAWLGQYLGGKKEANEQSFKDDGQLVLNTPIWVLYSLFKRLGWKY
;
A
#
# COMPACT_ATOMS: atom_id res chain seq x y z
N MET A 1 -21.50 18.46 25.38
CA MET A 1 -20.57 17.81 24.42
C MET A 1 -19.25 18.58 24.42
N ALA A 2 -18.14 17.96 24.80
CA ALA A 2 -16.83 18.61 24.75
C ALA A 2 -16.45 18.90 23.30
N LYS A 3 -16.18 20.17 22.97
CA LYS A 3 -15.72 20.58 21.64
C LYS A 3 -14.32 19.98 21.41
N PHE A 4 -14.22 19.06 20.47
CA PHE A 4 -12.96 18.49 20.02
C PHE A 4 -12.11 19.60 19.41
N LYS A 5 -10.98 19.97 20.03
CA LYS A 5 -10.03 20.90 19.42
C LYS A 5 -9.13 20.11 18.48
N PRO A 6 -9.14 20.40 17.17
CA PRO A 6 -8.25 19.71 16.23
C PRO A 6 -6.79 20.01 16.60
N VAL A 7 -6.01 18.96 16.86
CA VAL A 7 -4.57 19.08 17.04
C VAL A 7 -3.95 19.28 15.67
N THR A 8 -3.48 20.50 15.39
CA THR A 8 -2.71 20.77 14.17
C THR A 8 -1.27 20.33 14.41
N LEU A 9 -0.82 19.32 13.68
CA LEU A 9 0.58 18.88 13.77
C LEU A 9 1.49 19.93 13.13
N LYS A 10 2.51 20.35 13.87
CA LYS A 10 3.54 21.23 13.30
C LYS A 10 4.34 20.47 12.24
N PRO A 11 4.71 21.11 11.12
CA PRO A 11 5.63 20.51 10.15
C PRO A 11 6.93 20.12 10.84
N ILE A 12 7.37 18.88 10.68
CA ILE A 12 8.68 18.43 11.13
C ILE A 12 9.68 18.89 10.06
N LEU A 13 10.54 19.84 10.41
CA LEU A 13 11.61 20.28 9.51
C LEU A 13 12.65 19.17 9.36
N PRO A 14 13.13 18.91 8.13
CA PRO A 14 14.13 17.88 7.90
C PRO A 14 15.43 18.23 8.63
N LYS A 15 16.04 17.23 9.28
CA LYS A 15 17.38 17.40 9.89
C LYS A 15 18.45 17.44 8.79
N LYS A 16 19.59 18.08 9.09
CA LYS A 16 20.68 18.35 8.12
C LYS A 16 21.18 17.10 7.37
N ASP A 17 21.09 15.92 7.99
CA ASP A 17 21.54 14.63 7.42
C ASP A 17 20.41 13.59 7.30
N GLU A 18 19.15 14.03 7.29
CA GLU A 18 18.00 13.13 7.19
C GLU A 18 17.79 12.65 5.77
N ARG A 19 17.63 11.33 5.57
CA ARG A 19 17.33 10.81 4.23
C ARG A 19 15.95 11.31 3.81
N PRO A 20 15.71 11.63 2.52
CA PRO A 20 14.41 12.11 2.06
C PRO A 20 13.24 11.19 2.46
N VAL A 21 13.47 9.87 2.49
CA VAL A 21 12.48 8.88 2.90
C VAL A 21 12.07 9.03 4.38
N ASP A 22 13.01 9.36 5.26
CA ASP A 22 12.78 9.48 6.71
C ASP A 22 11.86 10.67 7.01
N VAL A 23 11.90 11.74 6.20
CA VAL A 23 10.99 12.90 6.32
C VAL A 23 9.53 12.46 6.18
N TYR A 24 9.23 11.64 5.17
CA TYR A 24 7.87 11.12 4.95
C TYR A 24 7.43 10.19 6.07
N PHE A 25 8.34 9.32 6.54
CA PHE A 25 8.02 8.40 7.62
C PHE A 25 7.81 9.09 8.95
N ASN A 26 8.59 10.12 9.25
CA ASN A 26 8.42 10.93 10.46
C ASN A 26 7.10 11.69 10.44
N ARG A 27 6.69 12.21 9.27
CA ARG A 27 5.38 12.84 9.09
C ARG A 27 4.24 11.84 9.33
N LEU A 28 4.32 10.65 8.74
CA LEU A 28 3.32 9.59 8.96
C LEU A 28 3.32 9.10 10.42
N ASP A 29 4.49 8.94 11.05
CA ASP A 29 4.61 8.58 12.47
C ASP A 29 3.98 9.63 13.41
N ALA A 30 4.03 10.91 13.02
CA ALA A 30 3.45 12.01 13.79
C ALA A 30 1.93 12.09 13.65
N SER A 31 1.39 11.80 12.46
CA SER A 31 -0.07 11.82 12.22
C SER A 31 -0.78 10.55 12.62
N HIS A 32 -0.08 9.41 12.65
CA HIS A 32 -0.64 8.12 13.01
C HIS A 32 -0.15 7.70 14.40
N ARG A 33 -0.74 8.18 15.49
CA ARG A 33 -0.31 7.87 16.87
C ARG A 33 -1.15 6.78 17.52
N ASN A 34 -2.42 6.65 17.13
CA ASN A 34 -3.36 5.71 17.72
C ASN A 34 -2.99 4.25 17.33
N PRO A 35 -2.78 3.35 18.31
CA PRO A 35 -2.44 1.95 18.04
C PRO A 35 -3.47 1.22 17.19
N SER A 36 -4.77 1.51 17.36
CA SER A 36 -5.83 0.92 16.54
C SER A 36 -5.72 1.37 15.08
N ASN A 37 -5.40 2.64 14.83
CA ASN A 37 -5.24 3.15 13.48
C ASN A 37 -4.03 2.51 12.79
N ARG A 38 -2.90 2.43 13.49
CA ARG A 38 -1.70 1.72 12.98
C ARG A 38 -1.99 0.26 12.68
N LEU A 39 -2.72 -0.45 13.56
CA LEU A 39 -3.11 -1.84 13.33
C LEU A 39 -3.98 -1.99 12.07
N LEU A 40 -4.97 -1.10 11.88
CA LEU A 40 -5.79 -1.09 10.69
C LEU A 40 -4.95 -0.85 9.43
N HIS A 41 -3.93 0.02 9.47
CA HIS A 41 -3.00 0.19 8.35
C HIS A 41 -2.23 -1.09 8.02
N PHE A 42 -1.73 -1.83 9.02
CA PHE A 42 -1.06 -3.11 8.80
C PHE A 42 -1.94 -4.17 8.12
N ILE A 43 -3.27 -4.06 8.23
CA ILE A 43 -4.22 -5.00 7.61
C ILE A 43 -4.73 -4.45 6.26
N CYS A 44 -5.22 -3.21 6.26
CA CYS A 44 -5.88 -2.60 5.12
C CYS A 44 -4.90 -2.28 3.99
N VAL A 45 -3.65 -1.87 4.28
CA VAL A 45 -2.70 -1.52 3.22
C VAL A 45 -2.31 -2.73 2.36
N PRO A 46 -1.96 -3.91 2.92
CA PRO A 46 -1.78 -5.13 2.11
C PRO A 46 -3.03 -5.53 1.31
N LEU A 47 -4.23 -5.39 1.90
CA LEU A 47 -5.48 -5.67 1.19
C LEU A 47 -5.72 -4.70 0.02
N MET A 48 -5.35 -3.43 0.17
CA MET A 48 -5.42 -2.44 -0.91
C MET A 48 -4.41 -2.75 -2.01
N LEU A 49 -3.18 -3.12 -1.67
CA LEU A 49 -2.20 -3.56 -2.67
C LEU A 49 -2.68 -4.81 -3.43
N PHE A 50 -3.20 -5.81 -2.72
CA PHE A 50 -3.80 -7.00 -3.31
C PHE A 50 -4.94 -6.64 -4.27
N SER A 51 -5.85 -5.78 -3.83
CA SER A 51 -7.01 -5.37 -4.61
C SER A 51 -6.60 -4.54 -5.83
N ALA A 52 -5.60 -3.66 -5.72
CA ALA A 52 -5.07 -2.89 -6.83
C ALA A 52 -4.42 -3.80 -7.88
N LEU A 53 -3.65 -4.81 -7.45
CA LEU A 53 -3.07 -5.82 -8.33
C LEU A 53 -4.17 -6.62 -9.05
N GLY A 54 -5.20 -7.07 -8.35
CA GLY A 54 -6.30 -7.84 -8.95
C GLY A 54 -7.16 -7.02 -9.92
N ILE A 55 -7.44 -5.75 -9.59
CA ILE A 55 -8.13 -4.84 -10.52
C ILE A 55 -7.27 -4.63 -11.77
N ALA A 56 -5.96 -4.37 -11.62
CA ALA A 56 -5.06 -4.23 -12.76
C ALA A 56 -4.99 -5.51 -13.60
N TRP A 57 -4.95 -6.68 -12.95
CA TRP A 57 -4.94 -7.98 -13.61
C TRP A 57 -6.21 -8.21 -14.45
N ALA A 58 -7.37 -7.81 -13.95
CA ALA A 58 -8.65 -7.99 -14.64
C ALA A 58 -8.80 -7.13 -15.91
N ILE A 59 -7.99 -6.08 -16.08
CA ILE A 59 -8.01 -5.24 -17.27
C ILE A 59 -7.38 -6.01 -18.45
N PRO A 60 -8.07 -6.15 -19.60
CA PRO A 60 -7.51 -6.82 -20.76
C PRO A 60 -6.16 -6.21 -21.16
N PHE A 61 -5.16 -7.07 -21.30
CA PHE A 61 -3.82 -6.66 -21.73
C PHE A 61 -3.70 -6.88 -23.24
N PRO A 62 -3.18 -5.89 -24.01
CA PRO A 62 -3.05 -6.04 -25.46
C PRO A 62 -2.10 -7.18 -25.82
N TYR A 63 -2.41 -7.89 -26.89
CA TYR A 63 -1.49 -8.87 -27.46
C TYR A 63 -0.28 -8.13 -28.07
N LEU A 64 0.92 -8.46 -27.60
CA LEU A 64 2.15 -7.84 -28.08
C LEU A 64 2.92 -8.84 -28.92
N LYS A 65 3.01 -8.58 -30.24
CA LYS A 65 3.61 -9.51 -31.21
C LYS A 65 5.05 -9.93 -30.83
N PHE A 66 5.85 -9.00 -30.30
CA PHE A 66 7.23 -9.28 -29.92
C PHE A 66 7.37 -10.24 -28.71
N LEU A 67 6.31 -10.41 -27.90
CA LEU A 67 6.35 -11.32 -26.75
C LEU A 67 6.19 -12.80 -27.16
N GLY A 68 5.69 -13.12 -28.37
CA GLY A 68 5.57 -14.50 -28.83
C GLY A 68 4.87 -15.41 -27.81
N THR A 69 5.56 -16.47 -27.38
CA THR A 69 5.10 -17.45 -26.38
C THR A 69 4.98 -16.89 -24.96
N TYR A 70 5.53 -15.71 -24.69
CA TYR A 70 5.42 -15.00 -23.41
C TYR A 70 4.15 -14.14 -23.30
N ASN A 71 3.32 -14.07 -24.36
CA ASN A 71 2.01 -13.43 -24.25
C ASN A 71 1.17 -14.14 -23.17
N GLY A 72 0.61 -13.36 -22.25
CA GLY A 72 -0.10 -13.88 -21.07
C GLY A 72 0.77 -14.04 -19.81
N MET A 73 2.11 -13.95 -19.91
CA MET A 73 2.99 -13.85 -18.73
C MET A 73 3.04 -12.43 -18.14
N PHE A 74 2.69 -11.42 -18.95
CA PHE A 74 2.63 -10.02 -18.55
C PHE A 74 1.19 -9.51 -18.58
N ASN A 75 0.86 -8.67 -17.60
CA ASN A 75 -0.39 -7.93 -17.54
C ASN A 75 -0.14 -6.56 -16.87
N TRP A 76 -1.18 -5.73 -16.73
CA TRP A 76 -1.06 -4.43 -16.07
C TRP A 76 -0.61 -4.51 -14.61
N GLY A 77 -0.90 -5.62 -13.92
CA GLY A 77 -0.37 -5.91 -12.58
C GLY A 77 1.15 -6.01 -12.57
N SER A 78 1.78 -6.62 -13.58
CA SER A 78 3.25 -6.69 -13.71
C SER A 78 3.88 -5.29 -13.77
N PHE A 79 3.27 -4.36 -14.50
CA PHE A 79 3.74 -2.97 -14.59
C PHE A 79 3.55 -2.22 -13.26
N LEU A 80 2.44 -2.47 -12.56
CA LEU A 80 2.20 -1.89 -11.24
C LEU A 80 3.27 -2.37 -10.24
N ILE A 81 3.61 -3.67 -10.25
CA ILE A 81 4.70 -4.22 -9.41
C ILE A 81 6.03 -3.53 -9.75
N ALA A 82 6.39 -3.48 -11.04
CA ALA A 82 7.64 -2.86 -11.49
C ALA A 82 7.73 -1.39 -11.06
N PHE A 83 6.64 -0.63 -11.20
CA PHE A 83 6.55 0.76 -10.75
C PHE A 83 6.74 0.88 -9.23
N CYS A 84 6.01 0.10 -8.43
CA CYS A 84 6.11 0.14 -6.97
C CYS A 84 7.51 -0.22 -6.46
N VAL A 85 8.12 -1.26 -7.05
CA VAL A 85 9.48 -1.70 -6.70
C VAL A 85 10.51 -0.63 -7.08
N TYR A 86 10.42 -0.07 -8.29
CA TYR A 86 11.30 1.00 -8.75
C TYR A 86 11.16 2.25 -7.89
N TYR A 87 9.93 2.67 -7.59
CA TYR A 87 9.67 3.81 -6.72
C TYR A 87 10.28 3.60 -5.32
N THR A 88 10.07 2.42 -4.74
CA THR A 88 10.63 2.07 -3.42
C THR A 88 12.15 1.98 -3.47
N LEU A 89 12.74 1.48 -4.57
CA LEU A 89 14.19 1.39 -4.76
C LEU A 89 14.87 2.76 -4.71
N LYS A 90 14.21 3.80 -5.24
CA LYS A 90 14.70 5.18 -5.18
C LYS A 90 14.69 5.76 -3.75
N LEU A 91 13.91 5.17 -2.83
CA LEU A 91 13.78 5.61 -1.44
C LEU A 91 14.66 4.79 -0.48
N SER A 92 14.60 3.46 -0.57
CA SER A 92 15.46 2.53 0.17
C SER A 92 15.57 1.20 -0.59
N PRO A 93 16.79 0.76 -0.95
CA PRO A 93 16.99 -0.56 -1.56
C PRO A 93 16.49 -1.73 -0.70
N ILE A 94 16.71 -1.67 0.62
CA ILE A 94 16.32 -2.75 1.53
C ILE A 94 14.79 -2.88 1.60
N LEU A 95 14.07 -1.76 1.74
CA LEU A 95 12.60 -1.78 1.70
C LEU A 95 12.07 -2.20 0.33
N SER A 96 12.79 -1.90 -0.76
CA SER A 96 12.41 -2.32 -2.11
C SER A 96 12.42 -3.85 -2.27
N TYR A 97 13.45 -4.54 -1.75
CA TYR A 97 13.47 -6.01 -1.76
C TYR A 97 12.30 -6.60 -0.95
N THR A 98 11.96 -6.00 0.19
CA THR A 98 10.80 -6.43 0.99
C THR A 98 9.49 -6.18 0.24
N MET A 99 9.35 -5.01 -0.38
CA MET A 99 8.18 -4.66 -1.20
C MET A 99 8.02 -5.64 -2.37
N LEU A 100 9.12 -6.02 -3.04
CA LEU A 100 9.10 -7.03 -4.10
C LEU A 100 8.56 -8.37 -3.60
N LEU A 101 9.04 -8.87 -2.46
CA LEU A 101 8.57 -10.15 -1.89
C LEU A 101 7.09 -10.09 -1.49
N VAL A 102 6.66 -8.97 -0.88
CA VAL A 102 5.24 -8.77 -0.52
C VAL A 102 4.38 -8.74 -1.77
N LEU A 103 4.73 -7.94 -2.78
CA LEU A 103 3.95 -7.84 -4.01
C LEU A 103 3.94 -9.15 -4.79
N PHE A 104 5.03 -9.93 -4.75
CA PHE A 104 5.06 -11.26 -5.34
C PHE A 104 4.08 -12.22 -4.65
N ALA A 105 4.05 -12.23 -3.31
CA ALA A 105 3.10 -13.03 -2.55
C ALA A 105 1.64 -12.62 -2.80
N LEU A 106 1.35 -11.31 -2.84
CA LEU A 106 0.02 -10.80 -3.15
C LEU A 106 -0.39 -11.13 -4.60
N SER A 107 0.53 -10.98 -5.56
CA SER A 107 0.32 -11.34 -6.97
C SER A 107 0.06 -12.83 -7.14
N TYR A 108 0.72 -13.69 -6.36
CA TYR A 108 0.39 -15.11 -6.33
C TYR A 108 -1.06 -15.31 -5.87
N GLY A 109 -1.49 -14.66 -4.79
CA GLY A 109 -2.89 -14.70 -4.35
C GLY A 109 -3.88 -14.24 -5.43
N VAL A 110 -3.56 -13.16 -6.16
CA VAL A 110 -4.37 -12.68 -7.30
C VAL A 110 -4.45 -13.75 -8.39
N SER A 111 -3.34 -14.42 -8.73
CA SER A 111 -3.34 -15.50 -9.71
C SER A 111 -4.23 -16.69 -9.30
N ARG A 112 -4.31 -16.97 -7.99
CA ARG A 112 -5.21 -18.00 -7.45
C ARG A 112 -6.67 -17.57 -7.56
N LEU A 113 -6.97 -16.30 -7.33
CA LEU A 113 -8.31 -15.74 -7.50
C LEU A 113 -8.74 -15.77 -8.98
N ALA A 114 -7.85 -15.44 -9.91
CA ALA A 114 -8.10 -15.56 -11.34
C ALA A 114 -8.36 -17.03 -11.76
N ALA A 115 -7.61 -17.99 -11.20
CA ALA A 115 -7.86 -19.41 -11.44
C ALA A 115 -9.22 -19.88 -10.89
N LEU A 116 -9.66 -19.34 -9.75
CA LEU A 116 -10.98 -19.62 -9.18
C LEU A 116 -12.11 -19.06 -10.06
N GLU A 117 -11.95 -17.84 -10.60
CA GLU A 117 -12.91 -17.27 -11.55
C GLU A 117 -13.07 -18.16 -12.80
N LEU A 118 -11.96 -18.62 -13.38
CA LEU A 118 -11.98 -19.57 -14.51
C LEU A 118 -12.67 -20.90 -14.18
N ALA A 119 -12.64 -21.32 -12.91
CA ALA A 119 -13.34 -22.51 -12.43
C ALA A 119 -14.82 -22.28 -12.09
N GLY A 120 -15.39 -21.12 -12.43
CA GLY A 120 -16.79 -20.76 -12.16
C GLY A 120 -17.01 -20.06 -10.82
N GLY A 121 -15.95 -19.61 -10.16
CA GLY A 121 -16.01 -18.78 -8.95
C GLY A 121 -16.52 -17.35 -9.23
N PRO A 122 -16.62 -16.52 -8.17
CA PRO A 122 -17.03 -15.12 -8.34
C PRO A 122 -16.03 -14.35 -9.21
N PRO A 123 -16.48 -13.37 -10.02
CA PRO A 123 -15.57 -12.60 -10.85
C PRO A 123 -14.55 -11.83 -10.00
N MET A 124 -13.27 -11.94 -10.34
CA MET A 124 -12.16 -11.38 -9.56
C MET A 124 -12.32 -9.88 -9.37
N ILE A 125 -12.80 -9.17 -10.40
CA ILE A 125 -13.00 -7.72 -10.34
C ILE A 125 -13.96 -7.33 -9.20
N TRP A 126 -15.02 -8.10 -8.94
CA TRP A 126 -15.97 -7.83 -7.86
C TRP A 126 -15.35 -8.09 -6.49
N VAL A 127 -14.61 -9.20 -6.36
CA VAL A 127 -13.93 -9.54 -5.11
C VAL A 127 -12.92 -8.45 -4.75
N CYS A 128 -12.05 -8.06 -5.70
CA CYS A 128 -11.03 -7.04 -5.47
C CYS A 128 -11.63 -5.65 -5.22
N THR A 129 -12.66 -5.24 -5.97
CA THR A 129 -13.31 -3.93 -5.72
C THR A 129 -14.01 -3.88 -4.36
N PHE A 130 -14.67 -4.97 -3.95
CA PHE A 130 -15.28 -5.07 -2.64
C PHE A 130 -14.24 -5.08 -1.50
N THR A 131 -13.15 -5.85 -1.64
CA THR A 131 -12.04 -5.84 -0.68
C THR A 131 -11.39 -4.46 -0.58
N MET A 132 -11.19 -3.76 -1.70
CA MET A 132 -10.69 -2.38 -1.71
C MET A 132 -11.60 -1.44 -0.91
N ALA A 133 -12.92 -1.53 -1.12
CA ALA A 133 -13.89 -0.70 -0.41
C ALA A 133 -13.87 -0.95 1.11
N LEU A 134 -13.80 -2.21 1.54
CA LEU A 134 -13.67 -2.57 2.96
C LEU A 134 -12.35 -2.06 3.56
N ALA A 135 -11.25 -2.14 2.81
CA ALA A 135 -9.96 -1.67 3.28
C ALA A 135 -9.93 -0.14 3.43
N TRP A 136 -10.54 0.61 2.51
CA TRP A 136 -10.75 2.05 2.64
C TRP A 136 -11.61 2.40 3.85
N LEU A 137 -12.70 1.68 4.07
CA LEU A 137 -13.54 1.87 5.25
C LEU A 137 -12.73 1.62 6.53
N GLY A 138 -11.91 0.57 6.57
CA GLY A 138 -11.01 0.28 7.67
C GLY A 138 -10.03 1.42 7.95
N GLN A 139 -9.34 1.95 6.93
CA GLN A 139 -8.44 3.10 7.11
C GLN A 139 -9.19 4.35 7.58
N TYR A 140 -10.37 4.64 7.03
CA TYR A 140 -11.21 5.76 7.46
C TYR A 140 -11.62 5.65 8.93
N LEU A 141 -12.05 4.47 9.37
CA LEU A 141 -12.39 4.20 10.78
C LEU A 141 -11.15 4.31 11.68
N GLY A 142 -9.97 3.92 11.18
CA GLY A 142 -8.70 4.12 11.84
C GLY A 142 -8.36 5.59 12.04
N GLY A 143 -8.40 6.39 10.97
CA GLY A 143 -8.12 7.82 11.00
C GLY A 143 -9.06 8.60 11.94
N LYS A 144 -10.34 8.20 12.02
CA LYS A 144 -11.29 8.77 13.01
C LYS A 144 -10.80 8.63 14.46
N LYS A 145 -10.03 7.59 14.78
CA LYS A 145 -9.49 7.37 16.13
C LYS A 145 -8.25 8.22 16.45
N GLU A 146 -7.60 8.84 15.46
CA GLU A 146 -6.49 9.78 15.68
C GLU A 146 -6.97 11.12 16.23
N ALA A 147 -8.25 11.43 16.01
CA ALA A 147 -8.88 12.65 16.50
C ALA A 147 -8.18 13.95 16.02
N ASN A 148 -7.42 13.83 14.93
CA ASN A 148 -6.86 14.90 14.12
C ASN A 148 -7.14 14.58 12.65
N GLU A 149 -7.42 15.60 11.83
CA GLU A 149 -7.67 15.40 10.39
C GLU A 149 -6.38 15.15 9.60
N GLN A 150 -5.21 15.31 10.23
CA GLN A 150 -3.93 15.26 9.54
C GLN A 150 -3.58 13.85 9.08
N SER A 151 -3.94 12.80 9.85
CA SER A 151 -3.76 11.40 9.43
C SER A 151 -4.42 11.14 8.08
N PHE A 152 -5.71 11.45 7.94
CA PHE A 152 -6.43 11.21 6.68
C PHE A 152 -5.91 12.07 5.51
N LYS A 153 -5.49 13.32 5.80
CA LYS A 153 -4.85 14.19 4.78
C LYS A 153 -3.51 13.62 4.33
N ASP A 154 -2.71 13.11 5.26
CA ASP A 154 -1.42 12.50 4.96
C ASP A 154 -1.61 11.19 4.16
N ASP A 155 -2.61 10.37 4.45
CA ASP A 155 -2.91 9.15 3.66
C ASP A 155 -3.17 9.46 2.19
N GLY A 156 -3.88 10.56 1.91
CA GLY A 156 -4.10 11.03 0.53
C GLY A 156 -2.85 11.62 -0.12
N GLN A 157 -2.12 12.47 0.59
CA GLN A 157 -0.93 13.15 0.03
C GLN A 157 0.28 12.24 -0.12
N LEU A 158 0.39 11.22 0.73
CA LEU A 158 1.51 10.29 0.83
C LEU A 158 1.10 8.87 0.45
N VAL A 159 0.09 8.72 -0.41
CA VAL A 159 -0.50 7.42 -0.78
C VAL A 159 0.54 6.39 -1.27
N LEU A 160 1.57 6.82 -2.01
CA LEU A 160 2.65 5.93 -2.46
C LEU A 160 3.64 5.58 -1.33
N ASN A 161 3.76 6.45 -0.33
CA ASN A 161 4.70 6.29 0.78
C ASN A 161 4.07 5.46 1.90
N THR A 162 2.74 5.46 2.05
CA THR A 162 2.03 4.72 3.11
C THR A 162 2.33 3.21 3.08
N PRO A 163 2.32 2.50 1.93
CA PRO A 163 2.77 1.11 1.85
C PRO A 163 4.20 0.89 2.34
N ILE A 164 5.10 1.80 2.00
CA ILE A 164 6.51 1.73 2.37
C ILE A 164 6.67 2.02 3.87
N TRP A 165 5.89 2.95 4.41
CA TRP A 165 5.82 3.27 5.84
C TRP A 165 5.31 2.09 6.68
N VAL A 166 4.37 1.28 6.15
CA VAL A 166 3.93 0.03 6.82
C VAL A 166 5.10 -0.96 6.92
N LEU A 167 5.90 -1.12 5.86
CA LEU A 167 7.11 -1.96 5.91
C LEU A 167 8.17 -1.42 6.86
N TYR A 168 8.45 -0.10 6.80
CA TYR A 168 9.33 0.57 7.75
C TYR A 168 8.86 0.38 9.20
N SER A 169 7.55 0.51 9.45
CA SER A 169 6.97 0.33 10.79
C SER A 169 7.13 -1.11 11.28
N LEU A 170 7.06 -2.10 10.39
CA LEU A 170 7.37 -3.50 10.71
C LEU A 170 8.86 -3.66 11.04
N PHE A 171 9.75 -3.12 10.22
CA PHE A 171 11.19 -3.17 10.42
C PHE A 171 11.59 -2.56 11.78
N LYS A 172 11.03 -1.40 12.11
CA LYS A 172 11.24 -0.72 13.41
C LYS A 172 10.80 -1.58 14.59
N ARG A 173 9.69 -2.32 14.47
CA ARG A 173 9.22 -3.27 15.50
C ARG A 173 10.13 -4.48 15.65
N LEU A 174 10.77 -4.92 14.56
CA LEU A 174 11.71 -6.04 14.53
C LEU A 174 13.16 -5.64 14.85
N GLY A 175 13.45 -4.35 15.00
CA GLY A 175 14.81 -3.83 15.22
C GLY A 175 15.69 -3.89 13.96
N TRP A 176 15.10 -4.04 12.77
CA TRP A 176 15.84 -4.12 11.51
C TRP A 176 16.15 -2.72 10.94
N LYS A 177 17.31 -2.61 10.30
CA LYS A 177 17.71 -1.43 9.53
C LYS A 177 17.28 -1.56 8.08
N TYR A 178 17.13 -0.43 7.39
CA TYR A 178 16.73 -0.36 5.98
C TYR A 178 17.33 0.85 5.26
#